data_AF-A0A165TGU6-F1
#
_entry.id   AF-A0A165TGU6-F1
#
_cell.length_a   1.000
_cell.length_b   1.000
_cell.length_c   1.000
_cell.angle_alpha   90.00
_cell.angle_beta   90.00
_cell.angle_gamma   90.00
#
_symmetry.space_group_name_H-M   'P 1'
#
loop_
_entity.id
_entity.type
_entity.pdbx_description
1 polymer ?
#
loop_
_entity_poly.entity_id
_entity_poly.type
_entity_poly.pdbx_seq_one_letter_code
_entity_poly.pdbx_strand_id
1 'polypeptide(L)'
;AKKQRKVPSVLTPNEVQLILSHLSGVNHIIFSLLYGSGLRVNECLRIRVQDLDLQNLSLTVRDGKGKKDRVTLLSPTLIGSLQLQIQKASKIQEEDIKQGIGPSLPHALGKKYPNAFKQIAWMFIFPSLSICRHPLTNKLCRHHLHDSAPRKALKRAVQQAKIFNKRITCHTFRHSFATELLRSGQDIRTVQELLGHSDVATTQIYTHVIGEHFAGTVSPLNKIFIENYKENQ
;
A
#
# COMPACT_ATOMS: atom_id res chain seq x y z
N ALA A 1 -4.49 23.42 -19.68
CA ALA A 1 -4.91 23.74 -18.30
C ALA A 1 -4.23 22.80 -17.30
N LYS A 2 -3.56 23.31 -16.26
CA LYS A 2 -2.95 22.49 -15.20
C LYS A 2 -4.08 21.91 -14.34
N LYS A 3 -4.17 20.58 -14.23
CA LYS A 3 -5.25 19.89 -13.49
C LYS A 3 -5.27 20.37 -12.04
N GLN A 4 -6.41 20.93 -11.59
CA GLN A 4 -6.58 21.43 -10.21
C GLN A 4 -6.27 20.32 -9.19
N ARG A 5 -5.40 20.61 -8.22
CA ARG A 5 -5.06 19.66 -7.14
C ARG A 5 -6.26 19.54 -6.20
N LYS A 6 -6.89 18.36 -6.17
CA LYS A 6 -7.98 18.05 -5.23
C LYS A 6 -7.39 17.67 -3.87
N VAL A 7 -8.04 18.11 -2.79
CA VAL A 7 -7.71 17.65 -1.42
C VAL A 7 -7.92 16.13 -1.38
N PRO A 8 -6.92 15.35 -0.93
CA PRO A 8 -7.03 13.90 -0.89
C PRO A 8 -8.03 13.49 0.19
N SER A 9 -8.89 12.54 -0.16
CA SER A 9 -9.72 11.84 0.83
C SER A 9 -8.81 10.97 1.70
N VAL A 10 -9.02 11.02 3.01
CA VAL A 10 -8.31 10.21 4.03
C VAL A 10 -9.32 9.45 4.89
N LEU A 11 -8.85 8.35 5.45
CA LEU A 11 -9.57 7.49 6.39
C LEU A 11 -9.11 7.77 7.81
N THR A 12 -10.03 7.69 8.76
CA THR A 12 -9.69 7.61 10.19
C THR A 12 -9.21 6.19 10.54
N PRO A 13 -8.49 5.99 11.65
CA PRO A 13 -8.11 4.66 12.12
C PRO A 13 -9.30 3.69 12.25
N ASN A 14 -10.43 4.18 12.77
CA ASN A 14 -11.66 3.37 12.91
C ASN A 14 -12.22 2.94 11.55
N GLU A 15 -12.22 3.83 10.55
CA GLU A 15 -12.67 3.49 9.21
C GLU A 15 -11.74 2.48 8.54
N VAL A 16 -10.42 2.59 8.73
CA VAL A 16 -9.46 1.60 8.24
C VAL A 16 -9.74 0.25 8.88
N GLN A 17 -9.90 0.19 10.20
CA GLN A 17 -10.20 -1.04 10.92
C GLN A 17 -11.51 -1.69 10.43
N LEU A 18 -12.56 -0.89 10.24
CA LEU A 18 -13.85 -1.37 9.73
C LEU A 18 -13.75 -1.90 8.29
N ILE A 19 -12.97 -1.26 7.41
CA ILE A 19 -12.76 -1.78 6.05
C ILE A 19 -11.94 -3.07 6.09
N LEU A 20 -10.90 -3.13 6.92
CA LEU A 20 -10.05 -4.31 7.06
C LEU A 20 -10.83 -5.51 7.61
N SER A 21 -11.78 -5.33 8.54
CA SER A 21 -12.59 -6.43 9.08
C SER A 21 -13.48 -7.12 8.02
N HIS A 22 -13.79 -6.42 6.92
CA HIS A 22 -14.51 -6.97 5.76
C HIS A 22 -13.60 -7.53 4.66
N LEU A 23 -12.29 -7.53 4.88
CA LEU A 23 -11.30 -8.12 3.98
C LEU A 23 -10.70 -9.38 4.59
N SER A 24 -10.40 -10.37 3.75
CA SER A 24 -9.81 -11.63 4.18
C SER A 24 -8.63 -12.06 3.31
N GLY A 25 -7.80 -12.93 3.87
CA GLY A 25 -6.65 -13.53 3.18
C GLY A 25 -5.72 -12.48 2.56
N VAL A 26 -5.37 -12.70 1.29
CA VAL A 26 -4.44 -11.83 0.54
C VAL A 26 -4.89 -10.37 0.51
N ASN A 27 -6.20 -10.10 0.38
CA ASN A 27 -6.68 -8.73 0.30
C ASN A 27 -6.50 -7.99 1.63
N HIS A 28 -6.71 -8.66 2.77
CA HIS A 28 -6.44 -8.08 4.08
C HIS A 28 -4.96 -7.66 4.19
N ILE A 29 -4.03 -8.55 3.83
CA ILE A 29 -2.58 -8.27 3.86
C ILE A 29 -2.24 -7.08 2.96
N ILE A 30 -2.76 -7.04 1.72
CA ILE A 30 -2.53 -5.95 0.77
C ILE A 30 -2.97 -4.62 1.37
N PHE A 31 -4.20 -4.50 1.85
CA PHE A 31 -4.71 -3.23 2.36
C PHE A 31 -4.03 -2.80 3.67
N SER A 32 -3.63 -3.76 4.51
CA SER A 32 -2.80 -3.47 5.69
C SER A 32 -1.40 -2.98 5.32
N LEU A 33 -0.77 -3.48 4.25
CA LEU A 33 0.51 -2.94 3.75
C LEU A 33 0.34 -1.55 3.13
N LEU A 34 -0.74 -1.31 2.39
CA LEU A 34 -1.03 0.01 1.81
C LEU A 34 -1.15 1.08 2.90
N TYR A 35 -1.79 0.74 4.02
CA TYR A 35 -1.92 1.63 5.18
C TYR A 35 -0.68 1.66 6.07
N GLY A 36 -0.11 0.51 6.44
CA GLY A 36 0.99 0.44 7.40
C GLY A 36 2.36 0.82 6.83
N SER A 37 2.51 0.75 5.50
CA SER A 37 3.78 0.98 4.80
C SER A 37 3.70 2.09 3.75
N GLY A 38 2.52 2.71 3.58
CA GLY A 38 2.31 3.81 2.64
C GLY A 38 2.50 3.45 1.18
N LEU A 39 2.29 2.19 0.78
CA LEU A 39 2.58 1.71 -0.57
C LEU A 39 1.54 2.16 -1.60
N ARG A 40 1.96 2.34 -2.86
CA ARG A 40 1.03 2.31 -4.00
C ARG A 40 0.60 0.87 -4.24
N VAL A 41 -0.61 0.66 -4.76
CA VAL A 41 -1.11 -0.70 -5.04
C VAL A 41 -0.18 -1.50 -5.94
N ASN A 42 0.36 -0.89 -7.00
CA ASN A 42 1.29 -1.58 -7.89
C ASN A 42 2.67 -1.82 -7.27
N GLU A 43 3.11 -0.98 -6.33
CA GLU A 43 4.33 -1.26 -5.56
C GLU A 43 4.10 -2.48 -4.67
N CYS A 44 2.97 -2.50 -3.95
CA CYS A 44 2.60 -3.62 -3.07
C CYS A 44 2.48 -4.95 -3.81
N LEU A 45 1.82 -4.97 -4.97
CA LEU A 45 1.64 -6.20 -5.75
C LEU A 45 2.97 -6.71 -6.33
N ARG A 46 3.94 -5.83 -6.55
CA ARG A 46 5.25 -6.17 -7.12
C ARG A 46 6.29 -6.59 -6.10
N ILE A 47 6.00 -6.49 -4.80
CA ILE A 47 6.92 -6.91 -3.74
C ILE A 47 7.35 -8.36 -3.96
N ARG A 48 8.65 -8.59 -3.88
CA ARG A 48 9.28 -9.91 -3.88
C ARG A 48 9.73 -10.30 -2.48
N VAL A 49 10.04 -11.58 -2.27
CA VAL A 49 10.48 -12.07 -0.95
C VAL A 49 11.73 -11.34 -0.45
N GLN A 50 12.70 -11.10 -1.34
CA GLN A 50 13.94 -10.38 -1.00
C GLN A 50 13.75 -8.90 -0.63
N ASP A 51 12.57 -8.35 -0.86
CA ASP A 51 12.28 -6.95 -0.57
C ASP A 51 11.79 -6.76 0.88
N LEU A 52 11.49 -7.86 1.59
CA LEU A 52 11.08 -7.84 2.99
C LEU A 52 12.26 -8.11 3.91
N ASP A 53 12.42 -7.24 4.90
CA ASP A 53 13.24 -7.51 6.08
C ASP A 53 12.31 -7.65 7.28
N LEU A 54 11.97 -8.90 7.59
CA LEU A 54 11.07 -9.22 8.71
C LEU A 54 11.74 -9.02 10.09
N GLN A 55 13.07 -8.96 10.14
CA GLN A 55 13.81 -8.78 11.39
C GLN A 55 13.91 -7.30 11.74
N ASN A 56 14.31 -6.47 10.77
CA ASN A 56 14.43 -5.03 10.94
C ASN A 56 13.13 -4.27 10.67
N LEU A 57 12.01 -4.98 10.48
CA LEU A 57 10.68 -4.40 10.28
C LEU A 57 10.66 -3.35 9.16
N SER A 58 11.29 -3.69 8.04
CA SER A 58 11.41 -2.79 6.90
C SER A 58 11.08 -3.47 5.57
N LEU A 59 10.72 -2.65 4.60
CA LEU A 59 10.36 -3.08 3.25
C LEU A 59 11.02 -2.19 2.21
N THR A 60 11.71 -2.81 1.25
CA THR A 60 12.34 -2.10 0.14
C THR A 60 11.39 -2.04 -1.06
N VAL A 61 11.01 -0.83 -1.48
CA VAL A 61 10.28 -0.63 -2.73
C VAL A 61 11.27 -0.36 -3.85
N ARG A 62 11.40 -1.32 -4.76
CA ARG A 62 12.26 -1.20 -5.94
C ARG A 62 11.59 -0.46 -7.08
N ASP A 63 12.39 0.22 -7.89
CA ASP A 63 11.93 0.93 -9.09
C ASP A 63 10.79 1.92 -8.80
N GLY A 64 10.92 2.66 -7.69
CA GLY A 64 10.02 3.77 -7.37
C GLY A 64 10.03 4.87 -8.43
N LYS A 65 9.16 5.87 -8.29
CA LYS A 65 9.11 7.02 -9.22
C LYS A 65 10.51 7.62 -9.40
N GLY A 66 11.04 7.57 -10.63
CA GLY A 66 12.41 8.03 -10.93
C GLY A 66 13.51 6.95 -10.85
N LYS A 67 13.14 5.66 -10.79
CA LYS A 67 14.06 4.51 -10.68
C LYS A 67 14.94 4.54 -9.42
N LYS A 68 14.42 5.14 -8.34
CA LYS A 68 15.07 5.12 -7.03
C LYS A 68 14.36 4.12 -6.13
N ASP A 69 15.17 3.30 -5.48
CA ASP A 69 14.71 2.44 -4.40
C ASP A 69 14.44 3.31 -3.17
N ARG A 70 13.51 2.87 -2.33
CA ARG A 70 13.29 3.45 -1.00
C ARG A 70 12.96 2.36 0.00
N VAL A 71 13.29 2.60 1.26
CA VAL A 71 12.87 1.75 2.37
C VAL A 71 11.68 2.40 3.05
N THR A 72 10.70 1.59 3.44
CA THR A 72 9.55 2.01 4.24
C THR A 72 9.33 1.04 5.40
N LEU A 73 8.41 1.41 6.28
CA LEU A 73 8.07 0.68 7.50
C LEU A 73 7.36 -0.63 7.16
N LEU A 74 7.57 -1.66 7.97
CA LEU A 74 6.77 -2.88 7.98
C LEU A 74 6.17 -3.09 9.37
N SER A 75 4.85 -3.13 9.47
CA SER A 75 4.19 -3.37 10.75
C SER A 75 4.49 -4.79 11.27
N PRO A 76 4.92 -4.96 12.54
CA PRO A 76 5.17 -6.27 13.13
C PRO A 76 3.90 -7.13 13.19
N THR A 77 2.72 -6.51 13.23
CA THR A 77 1.43 -7.21 13.20
C THR A 77 1.20 -8.03 11.92
N LEU A 78 1.94 -7.75 10.85
CA LEU A 78 1.81 -8.45 9.57
C LEU A 78 2.77 -9.63 9.42
N ILE A 79 3.78 -9.80 10.28
CA ILE A 79 4.84 -10.81 10.11
C ILE A 79 4.25 -12.21 9.95
N GLY A 80 3.37 -12.65 10.87
CA GLY A 80 2.77 -13.98 10.79
C GLY A 80 1.95 -14.19 9.52
N SER A 81 1.17 -13.18 9.12
CA SER A 81 0.37 -13.25 7.88
C SER A 81 1.23 -13.27 6.62
N LEU A 82 2.35 -12.54 6.62
CA LEU A 82 3.31 -12.49 5.52
C LEU A 82 4.09 -13.80 5.40
N GLN A 83 4.54 -14.36 6.52
CA GLN A 83 5.21 -15.67 6.53
C GLN A 83 4.30 -16.76 5.94
N LEU A 84 3.03 -16.80 6.36
CA LEU A 84 2.06 -17.74 5.81
C LEU A 84 1.82 -17.51 4.31
N GLN A 85 1.75 -16.25 3.88
CA GLN A 85 1.58 -15.91 2.47
C GLN A 85 2.82 -16.27 1.63
N ILE A 86 4.03 -16.04 2.15
CA ILE A 86 5.29 -16.44 1.50
C ILE A 86 5.33 -17.96 1.35
N GLN A 87 4.98 -18.73 2.38
CA GLN A 87 4.90 -20.18 2.30
C GLN A 87 3.92 -20.66 1.22
N LYS A 88 2.74 -20.03 1.13
CA LYS A 88 1.76 -20.34 0.06
C LYS A 88 2.31 -20.01 -1.32
N ALA A 89 2.96 -18.86 -1.47
CA ALA A 89 3.58 -18.46 -2.73
C ALA A 89 4.73 -19.41 -3.11
N SER A 90 5.57 -19.84 -2.15
CA SER A 90 6.70 -20.75 -2.39
C SER A 90 6.24 -22.06 -2.99
N LYS A 91 5.15 -22.64 -2.48
CA LYS A 91 4.56 -23.86 -3.05
C LYS A 91 4.14 -23.68 -4.51
N ILE A 92 3.55 -22.53 -4.85
CA ILE A 92 3.19 -22.21 -6.24
C ILE A 92 4.45 -22.13 -7.12
N GLN A 93 5.49 -21.47 -6.61
CA GLN A 93 6.76 -21.30 -7.32
C GLN A 93 7.50 -22.63 -7.51
N GLU A 94 7.46 -23.53 -6.52
CA GLU A 94 8.05 -24.87 -6.62
C GLU A 94 7.39 -25.68 -7.75
N GLU A 95 6.06 -25.63 -7.86
CA GLU A 95 5.34 -26.28 -8.97
C GLU A 95 5.64 -25.64 -10.33
N ASP A 96 5.72 -24.31 -10.39
CA ASP A 96 6.11 -23.61 -11.62
C ASP A 96 7.52 -24.00 -12.08
N ILE A 97 8.48 -24.10 -11.16
CA ILE A 97 9.88 -24.44 -11.47
C ILE A 97 9.96 -25.84 -12.10
N LYS A 98 9.16 -26.80 -11.62
CA LYS A 98 9.09 -28.15 -12.23
C LYS A 98 8.66 -28.11 -13.69
N GLN A 99 7.86 -27.11 -14.07
CA GLN A 99 7.40 -26.87 -15.44
C GLN A 99 8.32 -25.91 -16.22
N GLY A 100 9.45 -25.49 -15.65
CA GLY A 100 10.36 -24.52 -16.25
C GLY A 100 9.82 -23.09 -16.27
N ILE A 101 8.80 -22.80 -15.46
CA ILE A 101 8.16 -21.48 -15.32
C ILE A 101 8.73 -20.79 -14.07
N GLY A 102 8.84 -19.46 -14.12
CA GLY A 102 9.20 -18.65 -12.96
C GLY A 102 8.50 -17.31 -12.95
N PRO A 103 8.80 -16.44 -11.97
CA PRO A 103 8.19 -15.13 -11.88
C PRO A 103 8.64 -14.27 -13.05
N SER A 104 7.75 -13.39 -13.52
CA SER A 104 8.13 -12.39 -14.51
C SER A 104 9.28 -11.51 -13.99
N LEU A 105 10.30 -11.29 -14.81
CA LEU A 105 11.43 -10.40 -14.50
C LEU A 105 11.52 -9.28 -15.54
N PRO A 106 11.91 -8.06 -15.15
CA PRO A 106 12.29 -7.04 -16.12
C PRO A 106 13.36 -7.56 -17.07
N HIS A 107 13.24 -7.28 -18.37
CA HIS A 107 14.12 -7.85 -19.40
C HIS A 107 15.62 -7.67 -19.09
N ALA A 108 16.03 -6.47 -18.67
CA ALA A 108 17.42 -6.19 -18.31
C ALA A 108 17.91 -7.03 -17.11
N LEU A 109 17.07 -7.23 -16.10
CA LEU A 109 17.40 -8.06 -14.94
C LEU A 109 17.44 -9.54 -15.30
N GLY A 110 16.51 -10.03 -16.12
CA GLY A 110 16.51 -11.41 -16.60
C GLY A 110 17.75 -11.73 -17.45
N LYS A 111 18.25 -10.76 -18.23
CA LYS A 111 19.51 -10.89 -18.97
C LYS A 111 20.74 -10.91 -18.04
N LYS A 112 20.76 -10.05 -17.02
CA LYS A 112 21.87 -9.95 -16.05
C LYS A 112 21.93 -11.16 -15.11
N TYR A 113 20.78 -11.69 -14.70
CA TYR A 113 20.65 -12.80 -13.76
C TYR A 113 19.76 -13.91 -14.35
N PRO A 114 20.30 -14.75 -15.24
CA PRO A 114 19.51 -15.74 -15.97
C PRO A 114 18.83 -16.78 -15.07
N ASN A 115 19.38 -17.04 -13.87
CA ASN A 115 18.82 -18.02 -12.92
C ASN A 115 17.94 -17.39 -11.82
N ALA A 116 17.74 -16.06 -11.83
CA ALA A 116 16.94 -15.38 -10.79
C ALA A 116 15.50 -15.93 -10.69
N PHE A 117 14.90 -16.34 -11.80
CA PHE A 117 13.54 -16.86 -11.83
C PHE A 117 13.35 -18.19 -11.07
N LYS A 118 14.44 -18.90 -10.74
CA LYS A 118 14.39 -20.15 -9.95
C LYS A 118 14.53 -19.91 -8.45
N GLN A 119 14.94 -18.71 -8.04
CA GLN A 119 15.24 -18.40 -6.65
C GLN A 119 13.99 -17.85 -5.94
N ILE A 120 13.72 -18.35 -4.74
CA ILE A 120 12.60 -17.89 -3.88
C ILE A 120 12.69 -16.38 -3.63
N ALA A 121 13.90 -15.84 -3.49
CA ALA A 121 14.16 -14.40 -3.32
C ALA A 121 13.43 -13.52 -4.36
N TRP A 122 13.32 -13.99 -5.60
CA TRP A 122 12.71 -13.25 -6.70
C TRP A 122 11.22 -13.52 -6.90
N MET A 123 10.62 -14.43 -6.13
CA MET A 123 9.20 -14.73 -6.22
C MET A 123 8.36 -13.54 -5.75
N PHE A 124 7.21 -13.28 -6.41
CA PHE A 124 6.22 -12.33 -5.90
C PHE A 124 5.53 -12.87 -4.65
N ILE A 125 5.32 -12.03 -3.65
CA ILE A 125 4.54 -12.41 -2.46
C ILE A 125 3.07 -12.62 -2.81
N PHE A 126 2.58 -11.87 -3.80
CA PHE A 126 1.21 -11.94 -4.31
C PHE A 126 1.23 -12.45 -5.76
N PRO A 127 1.48 -13.74 -6.01
CA PRO A 127 1.47 -14.27 -7.36
C PRO A 127 0.06 -14.28 -7.94
N SER A 128 -0.04 -14.12 -9.27
CA SER A 128 -1.28 -14.36 -10.01
C SER A 128 -1.70 -15.82 -9.91
N LEU A 129 -3.01 -16.08 -9.97
CA LEU A 129 -3.55 -17.44 -10.03
C LEU A 129 -3.19 -18.12 -11.36
N SER A 130 -3.20 -17.36 -12.46
CA SER A 130 -2.87 -17.82 -13.79
C SER A 130 -1.44 -17.44 -14.20
N ILE A 131 -0.85 -18.28 -15.05
CA ILE A 131 0.37 -17.98 -15.80
C ILE A 131 0.03 -17.11 -17.02
N CYS A 132 0.99 -16.32 -17.49
CA CYS A 132 0.84 -15.51 -18.69
C CYS A 132 2.14 -15.51 -19.52
N ARG A 133 2.03 -15.07 -20.78
CA ARG A 133 3.18 -14.84 -21.64
C ARG A 133 3.75 -13.45 -21.36
N HIS A 134 5.04 -13.37 -21.08
CA HIS A 134 5.72 -12.10 -20.85
C HIS A 134 5.68 -11.23 -22.12
N PRO A 135 5.25 -9.96 -22.05
CA PRO A 135 4.95 -9.15 -23.23
C PRO A 135 6.16 -8.90 -24.15
N LEU A 136 7.38 -8.88 -23.60
CA LEU A 136 8.60 -8.62 -24.38
C LEU A 136 9.35 -9.88 -24.81
N THR A 137 9.22 -10.99 -24.07
CA THR A 137 10.04 -12.19 -24.28
C THR A 137 9.22 -13.39 -24.72
N ASN A 138 7.89 -13.28 -24.69
CA ASN A 138 6.91 -14.32 -25.01
C ASN A 138 7.03 -15.63 -24.19
N LYS A 139 7.94 -15.68 -23.21
CA LYS A 139 8.13 -16.80 -22.30
C LYS A 139 6.97 -16.90 -21.32
N LEU A 140 6.58 -18.11 -20.96
CA LEU A 140 5.63 -18.35 -19.89
C LEU A 140 6.24 -17.91 -18.56
N CYS A 141 5.47 -17.16 -17.79
CA CYS A 141 5.87 -16.68 -16.47
C CYS A 141 4.66 -16.51 -15.57
N ARG A 142 4.90 -16.52 -14.26
CA ARG A 142 3.91 -16.07 -13.28
C ARG A 142 4.10 -14.59 -13.00
N HIS A 143 3.08 -13.80 -13.29
CA HIS A 143 3.09 -12.39 -12.91
C HIS A 143 2.54 -12.20 -11.50
N HIS A 144 2.65 -10.98 -10.97
CA HIS A 144 1.94 -10.63 -9.75
C HIS A 144 0.42 -10.60 -9.96
N LEU A 145 -0.33 -10.66 -8.87
CA LEU A 145 -1.77 -10.51 -8.86
C LEU A 145 -2.17 -9.19 -9.57
N HIS A 146 -3.17 -9.27 -10.43
CA HIS A 146 -3.65 -8.11 -11.19
C HIS A 146 -4.39 -7.12 -10.26
N ASP A 147 -4.18 -5.82 -10.46
CA ASP A 147 -4.69 -4.75 -9.58
C ASP A 147 -6.23 -4.65 -9.51
N SER A 148 -6.91 -5.18 -10.52
CA SER A 148 -8.37 -5.28 -10.55
C SER A 148 -8.92 -6.16 -9.43
N ALA A 149 -8.18 -7.18 -8.98
CA ALA A 149 -8.62 -8.08 -7.90
C ALA A 149 -8.75 -7.34 -6.55
N PRO A 150 -7.69 -6.70 -6.00
CA PRO A 150 -7.81 -5.96 -4.74
C PRO A 150 -8.76 -4.76 -4.86
N ARG A 151 -8.86 -4.11 -6.04
CA ARG A 151 -9.84 -3.01 -6.25
C ARG A 151 -11.29 -3.50 -6.14
N LYS A 152 -11.62 -4.65 -6.72
CA LYS A 152 -12.96 -5.25 -6.60
C LYS A 152 -13.25 -5.67 -5.15
N ALA A 153 -12.26 -6.24 -4.45
CA ALA A 153 -12.39 -6.59 -3.04
C ALA A 153 -12.65 -5.34 -2.18
N LEU A 154 -11.88 -4.26 -2.39
CA LEU A 154 -12.07 -3.00 -1.68
C LEU A 154 -13.46 -2.41 -1.89
N LYS A 155 -13.96 -2.39 -3.13
CA LYS A 155 -15.30 -1.87 -3.43
C LYS A 155 -16.37 -2.57 -2.59
N ARG A 156 -16.28 -3.89 -2.46
CA ARG A 156 -17.22 -4.69 -1.64
C ARG A 156 -17.04 -4.39 -0.15
N ALA A 157 -15.80 -4.37 0.35
CA ALA A 157 -15.52 -4.10 1.75
C ALA A 157 -16.00 -2.70 2.19
N VAL A 158 -15.82 -1.68 1.35
CA VAL A 158 -16.30 -0.31 1.63
C VAL A 158 -17.83 -0.23 1.68
N GLN A 159 -18.52 -0.97 0.79
CA GLN A 159 -19.98 -1.07 0.82
C GLN A 159 -20.48 -1.74 2.12
N GLN A 160 -19.81 -2.82 2.54
CA GLN A 160 -20.13 -3.54 3.78
C GLN A 160 -19.83 -2.73 5.03
N ALA A 161 -18.74 -1.96 5.01
CA ALA A 161 -18.38 -1.00 6.06
C ALA A 161 -19.35 0.21 6.16
N LYS A 162 -20.31 0.34 5.23
CA LYS A 162 -21.31 1.42 5.19
C LYS A 162 -20.70 2.83 5.20
N ILE A 163 -19.55 3.01 4.56
CA ILE A 163 -18.89 4.32 4.43
C ILE A 163 -19.33 4.97 3.12
N PHE A 164 -20.22 5.97 3.19
CA PHE A 164 -20.83 6.61 2.01
C PHE A 164 -20.41 8.06 1.78
N ASN A 165 -19.87 8.72 2.81
CA ASN A 165 -19.53 10.15 2.77
C ASN A 165 -18.22 10.48 2.04
N LYS A 166 -17.47 9.46 1.57
CA LYS A 166 -16.18 9.66 0.91
C LYS A 166 -15.91 8.62 -0.17
N ARG A 167 -15.18 9.03 -1.21
CA ARG A 167 -14.68 8.11 -2.23
C ARG A 167 -13.41 7.42 -1.72
N ILE A 168 -13.48 6.10 -1.56
CA ILE A 168 -12.36 5.28 -1.08
C ILE A 168 -11.73 4.51 -2.24
N THR A 169 -10.42 4.61 -2.36
CA THR A 169 -9.60 3.91 -3.36
C THR A 169 -8.34 3.38 -2.69
N CYS A 170 -7.54 2.57 -3.39
CA CYS A 170 -6.25 2.11 -2.87
C CYS A 170 -5.33 3.28 -2.45
N HIS A 171 -5.37 4.40 -3.18
CA HIS A 171 -4.57 5.58 -2.84
C HIS A 171 -5.02 6.25 -1.53
N THR A 172 -6.29 6.11 -1.15
CA THR A 172 -6.83 6.64 0.09
C THR A 172 -6.08 6.07 1.30
N PHE A 173 -5.74 4.76 1.32
CA PHE A 173 -4.97 4.15 2.41
C PHE A 173 -3.58 4.76 2.56
N ARG A 174 -2.88 5.00 1.44
CA ARG A 174 -1.58 5.68 1.43
C ARG A 174 -1.69 7.13 1.87
N HIS A 175 -2.78 7.82 1.50
CA HIS A 175 -3.03 9.18 1.96
C HIS A 175 -3.29 9.21 3.47
N SER A 176 -4.05 8.26 4.00
CA SER A 176 -4.29 8.09 5.43
C SER A 176 -2.99 7.83 6.19
N PHE A 177 -2.13 6.93 5.70
CA PHE A 177 -0.80 6.68 6.28
C PHE A 177 0.01 7.96 6.45
N ALA A 178 0.13 8.73 5.38
CA ALA A 178 0.90 9.97 5.39
C ALA A 178 0.33 10.99 6.37
N THR A 179 -1.00 11.12 6.39
CA THR A 179 -1.72 12.05 7.25
C THR A 179 -1.60 11.63 8.72
N GLU A 180 -1.65 10.34 9.01
CA GLU A 180 -1.54 9.82 10.37
C GLU A 180 -0.13 10.01 10.96
N LEU A 181 0.91 9.78 10.15
CA LEU A 181 2.28 10.06 10.57
C LEU A 181 2.49 11.53 10.92
N LEU A 182 2.02 12.43 10.05
CA LEU A 182 2.08 13.87 10.29
C LEU A 182 1.24 14.28 11.52
N ARG A 183 0.06 13.69 11.73
CA ARG A 183 -0.77 13.91 12.94
C ARG A 183 -0.09 13.46 14.22
N SER A 184 0.71 12.41 14.13
CA SER A 184 1.54 11.92 15.24
C SER A 184 2.81 12.76 15.46
N GLY A 185 2.95 13.90 14.76
CA GLY A 185 4.05 14.83 14.92
C GLY A 185 5.32 14.46 14.13
N GLN A 186 5.23 13.51 13.19
CA GLN A 186 6.40 13.13 12.39
C GLN A 186 6.78 14.24 11.41
N ASP A 187 8.09 14.44 11.22
CA ASP A 187 8.60 15.43 10.28
C ASP A 187 8.19 15.13 8.82
N ILE A 188 7.87 16.19 8.08
CA ILE A 188 7.41 16.10 6.69
C ILE A 188 8.45 15.48 5.75
N ARG A 189 9.75 15.67 6.02
CA ARG A 189 10.82 15.03 5.22
C ARG A 189 10.84 13.52 5.45
N THR A 190 10.68 13.08 6.69
CA THR A 190 10.57 11.64 6.99
C THR A 190 9.37 11.02 6.27
N VAL A 191 8.20 11.68 6.30
CA VAL A 191 7.02 11.18 5.56
C VAL A 191 7.26 11.21 4.04
N GLN A 192 7.95 12.23 3.52
CA GLN A 192 8.33 12.33 2.11
C GLN A 192 9.22 11.15 1.67
N GLU A 193 10.21 10.78 2.49
CA GLU A 193 11.15 9.69 2.25
C GLU A 193 10.45 8.33 2.21
N LEU A 194 9.62 8.02 3.23
CA LEU A 194 8.84 6.78 3.29
C LEU A 194 7.91 6.61 2.06
N LEU A 195 7.32 7.72 1.61
CA LEU A 195 6.46 7.73 0.43
C LEU A 195 7.26 7.73 -0.89
N GLY A 196 8.54 8.11 -0.90
CA GLY A 196 9.33 8.26 -2.12
C GLY A 196 8.80 9.38 -3.01
N HIS A 197 8.45 10.51 -2.41
CA HIS A 197 8.08 11.70 -3.15
C HIS A 197 9.35 12.47 -3.54
N SER A 198 9.55 12.69 -4.83
CA SER A 198 10.67 13.49 -5.34
C SER A 198 10.57 14.97 -4.96
N ASP A 199 9.40 15.43 -4.55
CA ASP A 199 9.08 16.82 -4.27
C ASP A 199 8.22 16.91 -3.00
N VAL A 200 8.67 17.73 -2.04
CA VAL A 200 7.99 18.03 -0.78
C VAL A 200 6.58 18.55 -1.04
N ALA A 201 6.36 19.28 -2.13
CA ALA A 201 5.04 19.82 -2.47
C ALA A 201 3.99 18.73 -2.70
N THR A 202 4.40 17.48 -2.97
CA THR A 202 3.46 16.34 -3.04
C THR A 202 3.05 15.87 -1.65
N THR A 203 3.93 16.01 -0.66
CA THR A 203 3.67 15.65 0.75
C THR A 203 2.94 16.77 1.50
N GLN A 204 3.21 18.04 1.16
CA GLN A 204 2.48 19.20 1.72
C GLN A 204 0.97 19.13 1.48
N ILE A 205 0.51 18.38 0.48
CA ILE A 205 -0.93 18.19 0.27
C ILE A 205 -1.61 17.61 1.53
N TYR A 206 -0.89 16.84 2.35
CA TYR A 206 -1.41 16.26 3.60
C TYR A 206 -1.45 17.24 4.78
N THR A 207 -0.61 18.28 4.81
CA THR A 207 -0.66 19.27 5.90
C THR A 207 -1.97 20.07 5.87
N HIS A 208 -2.53 20.28 4.66
CA HIS A 208 -3.88 20.85 4.51
C HIS A 208 -4.98 19.97 5.12
N VAL A 209 -4.81 18.64 5.15
CA VAL A 209 -5.81 17.70 5.69
C VAL A 209 -5.82 17.68 7.21
N ILE A 210 -4.68 17.97 7.84
CA ILE A 210 -4.53 18.03 9.30
C ILE A 210 -5.14 19.32 9.85
N GLY A 211 -5.35 20.31 8.98
CA GLY A 211 -5.91 21.59 9.38
C GLY A 211 -4.88 22.48 10.07
N GLU A 212 -3.58 22.29 9.83
CA GLU A 212 -2.54 23.20 10.34
C GLU A 212 -2.70 24.63 9.81
N HIS A 213 -3.45 24.87 8.73
CA HIS A 213 -3.85 26.22 8.32
C HIS A 213 -5.06 26.77 9.09
N PHE A 214 -5.84 25.93 9.77
CA PHE A 214 -6.90 26.35 10.71
C PHE A 214 -6.37 26.45 12.15
N ALA A 215 -5.04 26.43 12.35
CA ALA A 215 -4.38 26.47 13.65
C ALA A 215 -5.06 27.46 14.62
N GLY A 216 -5.82 26.91 15.57
CA GLY A 216 -6.48 27.65 16.64
C GLY A 216 -7.83 28.30 16.31
N THR A 217 -8.35 28.18 15.09
CA THR A 217 -9.68 28.75 14.76
C THR A 217 -10.79 27.75 15.10
N VAL A 218 -11.59 28.08 16.10
CA VAL A 218 -12.83 27.36 16.40
C VAL A 218 -13.97 27.91 15.54
N SER A 219 -14.90 27.04 15.14
CA SER A 219 -16.13 27.49 14.49
C SER A 219 -16.83 28.52 15.37
N PRO A 220 -17.25 29.69 14.87
CA PRO A 220 -18.03 30.64 15.66
C PRO A 220 -19.32 30.02 16.25
N LEU A 221 -19.86 28.97 15.60
CA LEU A 221 -20.99 28.19 16.09
C LEU A 221 -20.70 27.55 17.46
N ASN A 222 -19.44 27.19 17.72
CA ASN A 222 -19.01 26.64 19.01
C ASN A 222 -19.23 27.63 20.15
N LYS A 223 -19.13 28.94 19.89
CA LYS A 223 -19.41 29.97 20.92
C LYS A 223 -20.89 30.10 21.25
N ILE A 224 -21.78 29.58 20.40
CA ILE A 224 -23.24 29.68 20.56
C ILE A 224 -23.81 28.42 21.25
N PHE A 225 -23.24 27.24 20.99
CA PHE A 225 -23.88 25.96 21.35
C PHE A 225 -23.08 25.05 22.28
N ILE A 226 -21.86 25.42 22.73
CA ILE A 226 -21.03 24.52 23.59
C ILE A 226 -21.55 24.40 25.03
N GLU A 227 -22.28 25.39 25.57
CA GLU A 227 -22.81 25.29 26.95
C GLU A 227 -23.83 24.15 27.11
N ASN A 228 -24.62 23.84 26.08
CA ASN A 228 -25.66 22.80 26.15
C ASN A 228 -25.15 21.36 25.90
N TYR A 229 -23.91 21.17 25.44
CA TYR A 229 -23.36 19.84 25.10
C TYR A 229 -22.70 19.16 26.30
N LYS A 230 -22.32 19.90 27.35
CA LYS A 230 -21.73 19.35 28.57
C LYS A 230 -22.76 18.92 29.62
N GLU A 231 -24.01 19.36 29.53
CA GLU A 231 -25.08 18.97 30.46
C GLU A 231 -25.80 17.66 30.06
N ASN A 232 -25.55 17.13 28.85
CA ASN A 232 -26.20 15.93 28.33
C ASN A 232 -25.24 14.73 28.13
N GLN A 233 -24.06 14.74 28.77
CA GLN A 233 -23.19 13.56 28.93
C GLN A 233 -22.97 13.30 30.42
#